data_AF-A0AAN8ZP57-F1
#
_entry.id   AF-A0AAN8ZP57-F1
#
_cell.length_a   1.000
_cell.length_b   1.000
_cell.length_c   1.000
_cell.angle_alpha   90.00
_cell.angle_beta   90.00
_cell.angle_gamma   90.00
#
_symmetry.space_group_name_H-M   'P 1'
#
loop_
_entity.id
_entity.type
_entity.pdbx_description
1 polymer ?
#
loop_
_entity_poly.entity_id
_entity_poly.type
_entity_poly.pdbx_seq_one_letter_code
_entity_poly.pdbx_strand_id
1 'polypeptide(L)'
;MSETNERGDEHEAQYGWQESELSALRAEHSFLQSEKEGIVRQLSSLSDDLNKREIVHRERISNLETKMESKVSEYQIIISNMSSQNETMSNSFKLAASPCTLRLCKLAQLFTFTPFSEHCTISIFTSMEIVRTLLKQLETVRQNHSREIEDLMAKLEDTEEKLWQLKNTISSSSTSVPSSTTSGLAVSHSLRSEPDQMVFTQVHSSQNRRQPSSHGYDEPRIDVTNMVREDGEGSEWVEPAVHRSYGRPGGYSPPPLEQLISSPMPSNVGLAQQDDAVSVASINTDATSKEIARLEVKLSSGEMRIHQLTTLLHESEAENAKLVQLSDALKEEIRRSTRNESREKHLENMEYMKNIILKFLVMKSGEERKHMVPVLKTVLQLSPQETSDLEHLAVGGEEGSSPHGWGSYLHLWSSR
;
A
#
# COMPACT_ATOMS: atom_id res chain seq x y z
N MET A 1 5.47 -79.10 -73.24
CA MET A 1 4.20 -78.74 -72.56
C MET A 1 4.38 -78.54 -71.05
N SER A 2 5.61 -78.51 -70.51
CA SER A 2 5.85 -78.38 -69.06
C SER A 2 6.21 -76.96 -68.58
N GLU A 3 6.84 -76.13 -69.42
CA GLU A 3 7.23 -74.74 -69.05
C GLU A 3 6.05 -73.76 -68.90
N THR A 4 4.88 -74.09 -69.45
CA THR A 4 3.68 -73.27 -69.30
C THR A 4 2.94 -73.52 -67.98
N ASN A 5 3.24 -74.61 -67.28
CA ASN A 5 2.61 -74.95 -66.00
C ASN A 5 3.34 -74.31 -64.82
N GLU A 6 4.68 -74.32 -64.81
CA GLU A 6 5.49 -73.68 -63.75
C GLU A 6 5.29 -72.16 -63.69
N ARG A 7 5.15 -71.49 -64.85
CA ARG A 7 4.87 -70.05 -64.89
C ARG A 7 3.47 -69.70 -64.36
N GLY A 8 2.50 -70.61 -64.47
CA GLY A 8 1.17 -70.45 -63.90
C GLY A 8 1.18 -70.53 -62.37
N ASP A 9 1.89 -71.53 -61.84
CA ASP A 9 2.03 -71.74 -60.39
C ASP A 9 2.80 -70.59 -59.70
N GLU A 10 3.81 -70.01 -60.35
CA GLU A 10 4.53 -68.83 -59.85
C GLU A 10 3.64 -67.57 -59.81
N HIS A 11 2.82 -67.35 -60.83
CA HIS A 11 1.85 -66.26 -60.83
C HIS A 11 0.79 -66.47 -59.74
N GLU A 12 0.26 -67.69 -59.58
CA GLU A 12 -0.74 -68.00 -58.56
C GLU A 12 -0.19 -67.84 -57.13
N ALA A 13 1.06 -68.22 -56.89
CA ALA A 13 1.75 -67.97 -55.63
C ALA A 13 1.99 -66.47 -55.37
N GLN A 14 2.35 -65.70 -56.40
CA GLN A 14 2.53 -64.25 -56.30
C GLN A 14 1.21 -63.53 -56.03
N TYR A 15 0.12 -63.93 -56.68
CA TYR A 15 -1.23 -63.42 -56.41
C TYR A 15 -1.69 -63.77 -54.99
N GLY A 16 -1.46 -65.01 -54.54
CA GLY A 16 -1.79 -65.42 -53.18
C GLY A 16 -1.00 -64.65 -52.10
N TRP A 17 0.28 -64.36 -52.36
CA TRP A 17 1.09 -63.53 -51.47
C TRP A 17 0.57 -62.09 -51.41
N GLN A 18 0.28 -61.49 -52.56
CA GLN A 18 -0.31 -60.15 -52.64
C GLN A 18 -1.67 -60.07 -51.93
N GLU A 19 -2.50 -61.10 -52.04
CA GLU A 19 -3.80 -61.15 -51.38
C GLU A 19 -3.67 -61.31 -49.85
N SER A 20 -2.69 -62.07 -49.39
CA SER A 20 -2.36 -62.18 -47.96
C SER A 20 -1.83 -60.85 -47.39
N GLU A 21 -0.92 -60.18 -48.11
CA GLU A 21 -0.39 -58.85 -47.75
C GLU A 21 -1.52 -57.81 -47.66
N LEU A 22 -2.43 -57.78 -48.65
CA LEU A 22 -3.60 -56.89 -48.65
C LEU A 22 -4.55 -57.19 -47.49
N SER A 23 -4.72 -58.46 -47.12
CA SER A 23 -5.54 -58.86 -45.98
C SER A 23 -4.91 -58.40 -44.65
N ALA A 24 -3.59 -58.55 -44.49
CA ALA A 24 -2.85 -58.08 -43.33
C ALA A 24 -2.94 -56.55 -43.18
N LEU A 25 -2.73 -55.80 -44.27
CA LEU A 25 -2.85 -54.34 -44.28
C LEU A 25 -4.28 -53.87 -43.95
N ARG A 26 -5.32 -54.59 -44.41
CA ARG A 26 -6.70 -54.28 -44.03
C ARG A 26 -6.96 -54.52 -42.54
N ALA A 27 -6.41 -55.58 -41.97
CA ALA A 27 -6.52 -55.87 -40.55
C ALA A 27 -5.81 -54.80 -39.70
N GLU A 28 -4.62 -54.37 -40.11
CA GLU A 28 -3.87 -53.29 -39.46
C GLU A 28 -4.62 -51.96 -39.55
N HIS A 29 -5.13 -51.59 -40.73
CA HIS A 29 -5.94 -50.38 -40.89
C HIS A 29 -7.21 -50.42 -40.02
N SER A 30 -7.88 -51.57 -39.93
CA SER A 30 -9.01 -51.79 -39.02
C SER A 30 -8.63 -51.57 -37.56
N PHE A 31 -7.48 -52.11 -37.13
CA PHE A 31 -6.99 -51.93 -35.77
C PHE A 31 -6.67 -50.46 -35.47
N LEU A 32 -5.88 -49.80 -36.32
CA LEU A 32 -5.53 -48.38 -36.17
C LEU A 32 -6.77 -47.48 -36.20
N GLN A 33 -7.78 -47.83 -36.99
CA GLN A 33 -9.06 -47.13 -37.01
C GLN A 33 -9.80 -47.27 -35.67
N SER A 34 -9.82 -48.47 -35.08
CA SER A 34 -10.43 -48.69 -33.77
C SER A 34 -9.70 -47.95 -32.64
N GLU A 35 -8.37 -47.89 -32.70
CA GLU A 35 -7.52 -47.16 -31.75
C GLU A 35 -7.74 -45.65 -31.87
N LYS A 36 -7.75 -45.12 -33.11
CA LYS A 36 -8.11 -43.73 -33.39
C LYS A 36 -9.47 -43.37 -32.81
N GLU A 37 -10.48 -44.21 -33.01
CA GLU A 37 -11.81 -43.97 -32.43
C GLU A 37 -11.81 -44.04 -30.90
N GLY A 38 -10.99 -44.93 -30.30
CA GLY A 38 -10.77 -44.99 -28.86
C GLY A 38 -10.20 -43.69 -28.31
N ILE A 39 -9.13 -43.18 -28.93
CA ILE A 39 -8.48 -41.91 -28.56
C ILE A 39 -9.46 -40.74 -28.75
N VAL A 40 -10.23 -40.71 -29.85
CA VAL A 40 -11.24 -39.66 -30.09
C VAL A 40 -12.30 -39.64 -28.98
N ARG A 41 -12.77 -40.81 -28.53
CA ARG A 41 -13.73 -40.89 -27.41
C ARG A 41 -13.11 -40.40 -26.10
N GLN A 42 -11.86 -40.76 -25.82
CA GLN A 42 -11.14 -40.27 -24.64
C GLN A 42 -10.94 -38.75 -24.67
N LEU A 43 -10.54 -38.19 -25.81
CA LEU A 43 -10.41 -36.75 -26.01
C LEU A 43 -11.75 -36.03 -25.85
N SER A 44 -12.84 -36.61 -26.37
CA SER A 44 -14.19 -36.06 -26.19
C SER A 44 -14.59 -36.04 -24.70
N SER A 45 -14.37 -37.14 -23.98
CA SER A 45 -14.67 -37.22 -22.54
C SER A 45 -13.84 -36.22 -21.72
N LEU A 46 -12.54 -36.12 -22.00
CA LEU A 46 -11.65 -35.19 -21.30
C LEU A 46 -12.04 -33.74 -21.60
N SER A 47 -12.40 -33.43 -22.85
CA SER A 47 -12.92 -32.13 -23.27
C SER A 47 -14.19 -31.77 -22.50
N ASP A 48 -15.14 -32.70 -22.37
CA ASP A 48 -16.38 -32.47 -21.63
C ASP A 48 -16.14 -32.22 -20.15
N ASP A 49 -15.21 -32.97 -19.53
CA ASP A 49 -14.88 -32.79 -18.11
C ASP A 49 -14.12 -31.49 -17.84
N LEU A 50 -13.25 -31.07 -18.76
CA LEU A 50 -12.61 -29.76 -18.70
C LEU A 50 -13.65 -28.64 -18.84
N ASN A 51 -14.60 -28.75 -19.78
CA ASN A 51 -15.66 -27.77 -19.96
C ASN A 51 -16.57 -27.65 -18.73
N LYS A 52 -16.95 -28.79 -18.11
CA LYS A 52 -17.70 -28.78 -16.84
C LYS A 52 -16.92 -28.06 -15.73
N ARG A 53 -15.62 -28.34 -15.61
CA ARG A 53 -14.75 -27.69 -14.61
C ARG A 53 -14.61 -26.20 -14.87
N GLU A 54 -14.50 -25.80 -16.13
CA GLU A 54 -14.45 -24.39 -16.54
C GLU A 54 -15.74 -23.66 -16.15
N ILE A 55 -16.91 -24.26 -16.38
CA ILE A 55 -18.21 -23.68 -16.00
C ILE A 55 -18.28 -23.47 -14.47
N VAL A 56 -17.86 -24.46 -13.68
CA VAL A 56 -17.85 -24.34 -12.21
C VAL A 56 -16.91 -23.24 -11.74
N HIS A 57 -15.71 -23.14 -12.32
CA HIS A 57 -14.78 -22.06 -11.99
C HIS A 57 -15.34 -20.69 -12.38
N ARG A 58 -15.97 -20.59 -13.55
CA ARG A 58 -16.61 -19.36 -14.03
C ARG A 58 -17.74 -18.91 -13.09
N GLU A 59 -18.57 -19.84 -12.63
CA GLU A 59 -19.63 -19.56 -11.65
C GLU A 59 -19.04 -19.11 -10.31
N ARG A 60 -17.99 -19.77 -9.82
CA ARG A 60 -17.32 -19.37 -8.57
C ARG A 60 -16.70 -17.97 -8.67
N ILE A 61 -16.10 -17.63 -9.81
CA ILE A 61 -15.58 -16.29 -10.07
C ILE A 61 -16.73 -15.27 -10.05
N SER A 62 -17.83 -15.54 -10.76
CA SER A 62 -18.99 -14.64 -10.77
C SER A 62 -19.60 -14.44 -9.36
N ASN A 63 -19.67 -15.50 -8.54
CA ASN A 63 -20.12 -15.40 -7.15
C ASN A 63 -19.17 -14.58 -6.27
N LEU A 64 -17.86 -14.64 -6.51
CA LEU A 64 -16.88 -13.81 -5.79
C LEU A 64 -16.95 -12.35 -6.25
N GLU A 65 -17.12 -12.10 -7.55
CA GLU A 65 -17.29 -10.75 -8.11
C GLU A 65 -18.53 -10.07 -7.53
N THR A 66 -19.68 -10.75 -7.51
CA THR A 66 -20.92 -10.20 -6.92
C THR A 66 -20.79 -9.94 -5.41
N LYS A 67 -20.09 -10.82 -4.67
CA LYS A 67 -19.81 -10.61 -3.25
C LYS A 67 -18.88 -9.42 -3.00
N MET A 68 -17.86 -9.26 -3.83
CA MET A 68 -16.94 -8.12 -3.77
C MET A 68 -17.67 -6.83 -4.11
N GLU A 69 -18.48 -6.80 -5.17
CA GLU A 69 -19.30 -5.65 -5.55
C GLU A 69 -20.27 -5.24 -4.43
N SER A 70 -20.93 -6.22 -3.79
CA SER A 70 -21.78 -5.95 -2.63
C SER A 70 -20.98 -5.30 -1.49
N LYS A 71 -19.78 -5.78 -1.20
CA LYS A 71 -18.92 -5.20 -0.16
C LYS A 71 -18.41 -3.81 -0.52
N VAL A 72 -18.04 -3.59 -1.77
CA VAL A 72 -17.67 -2.25 -2.28
C VAL A 72 -18.84 -1.28 -2.13
N SER A 73 -20.06 -1.69 -2.46
CA SER A 73 -21.25 -0.85 -2.28
C SER A 73 -21.53 -0.53 -0.81
N GLU A 74 -21.33 -1.49 0.10
CA GLU A 74 -21.49 -1.29 1.54
C GLU A 74 -20.49 -0.27 2.07
N TYR A 75 -19.20 -0.39 1.70
CA TYR A 75 -18.18 0.59 2.07
C TYR A 75 -18.43 1.96 1.46
N GLN A 76 -18.93 2.02 0.22
CA GLN A 76 -19.27 3.29 -0.44
C GLN A 76 -20.38 4.03 0.31
N ILE A 77 -21.39 3.32 0.83
CA ILE A 77 -22.45 3.90 1.65
C ILE A 77 -21.89 4.43 2.97
N ILE A 78 -21.01 3.66 3.64
CA ILE A 78 -20.38 4.08 4.90
C ILE A 78 -19.55 5.36 4.70
N ILE A 79 -18.74 5.41 3.64
CA ILE A 79 -17.93 6.59 3.31
C ILE A 79 -18.83 7.80 3.03
N SER A 80 -19.90 7.61 2.27
CA SER A 80 -20.85 8.68 1.95
C SER A 80 -21.56 9.22 3.21
N ASN A 81 -21.95 8.34 4.12
CA ASN A 81 -22.56 8.71 5.39
C ASN A 81 -21.57 9.47 6.29
N MET A 82 -20.35 8.96 6.43
CA MET A 82 -19.29 9.61 7.20
C MET A 82 -18.92 10.99 6.63
N SER A 83 -18.87 11.12 5.31
CA SER A 83 -18.62 12.39 4.62
C SER A 83 -19.75 13.40 4.88
N SER A 84 -21.01 12.96 4.78
CA SER A 84 -22.16 13.80 5.09
C SER A 84 -22.15 14.26 6.56
N GLN A 85 -21.87 13.34 7.49
CA GLN A 85 -21.74 13.67 8.91
C GLN A 85 -20.61 14.68 9.15
N ASN A 86 -19.44 14.49 8.54
CA ASN A 86 -18.33 15.45 8.62
C ASN A 86 -18.68 16.82 8.07
N GLU A 87 -19.43 16.88 6.96
CA GLU A 87 -19.91 18.15 6.40
C GLU A 87 -20.90 18.83 7.34
N THR A 88 -21.85 18.09 7.93
CA THR A 88 -22.77 18.66 8.93
C THR A 88 -22.05 19.17 10.18
N MET A 89 -21.02 18.45 10.65
CA MET A 89 -20.18 18.86 11.77
C MET A 89 -19.31 20.08 11.44
N SER A 90 -18.76 20.15 10.23
CA SER A 90 -18.02 21.32 9.76
C SER A 90 -18.93 22.55 9.65
N ASN A 91 -20.15 22.38 9.13
CA ASN A 91 -21.12 23.45 9.00
C ASN A 91 -21.64 23.91 10.37
N SER A 92 -21.91 22.99 11.31
CA SER A 92 -22.29 23.34 12.68
C SER A 92 -21.16 24.07 13.41
N PHE A 93 -19.90 23.67 13.20
CA PHE A 93 -18.74 24.37 13.74
C PHE A 93 -18.61 25.78 13.15
N LYS A 94 -18.77 25.96 11.84
CA LYS A 94 -18.74 27.28 11.18
C LYS A 94 -19.87 28.19 11.69
N LEU A 95 -21.08 27.64 11.85
CA LEU A 95 -22.24 28.35 12.39
C LEU A 95 -22.04 28.73 13.87
N ALA A 96 -21.38 27.89 14.67
CA ALA A 96 -21.05 28.19 16.06
C ALA A 96 -19.88 29.19 16.18
N ALA A 97 -18.91 29.14 15.27
CA ALA A 97 -17.76 30.04 15.25
C ALA A 97 -18.15 31.47 14.85
N SER A 98 -19.03 31.64 13.85
CA SER A 98 -19.43 32.95 13.31
C SER A 98 -19.92 33.96 14.39
N PRO A 99 -20.89 33.61 15.28
CA PRO A 99 -21.31 34.48 16.38
C PRO A 99 -20.20 34.76 17.39
N CYS A 100 -19.32 33.79 17.62
CA CYS A 100 -18.19 33.92 18.54
C CYS A 100 -17.16 34.92 18.01
N THR A 101 -16.78 34.84 16.72
CA THR A 101 -15.93 35.83 16.06
C THR A 101 -16.56 37.22 15.99
N LEU A 102 -17.86 37.31 15.72
CA LEU A 102 -18.57 38.59 15.66
C LEU A 102 -18.64 39.24 17.06
N ARG A 103 -18.90 38.44 18.11
CA ARG A 103 -18.89 38.91 19.51
C ARG A 103 -17.49 39.30 19.98
N LEU A 104 -16.45 38.54 19.61
CA LEU A 104 -15.05 38.89 19.88
C LEU A 104 -14.66 40.21 19.19
N CYS A 105 -15.04 40.41 17.92
CA CYS A 105 -14.82 41.69 17.24
C CYS A 105 -15.59 42.85 17.89
N LYS A 106 -16.83 42.62 18.33
CA LYS A 106 -17.64 43.66 19.00
C LYS A 106 -17.11 44.00 20.40
N LEU A 107 -16.62 43.01 21.15
CA LEU A 107 -15.91 43.20 22.42
C LEU A 107 -14.59 43.94 22.21
N ALA A 108 -13.81 43.60 21.19
CA ALA A 108 -12.58 44.30 20.84
C ALA A 108 -12.84 45.77 20.46
N GLN A 109 -13.92 46.06 19.74
CA GLN A 109 -14.35 47.43 19.44
C GLN A 109 -14.82 48.19 20.70
N LEU A 110 -15.59 47.56 21.59
CA LEU A 110 -16.05 48.18 22.84
C LEU A 110 -14.90 48.43 23.84
N PHE A 111 -13.83 47.65 23.82
CA PHE A 111 -12.66 47.86 24.68
C PHE A 111 -11.84 49.11 24.29
N THR A 112 -12.06 49.68 23.10
CA THR A 112 -11.34 50.88 22.62
C THR A 112 -12.04 52.20 22.97
N PHE A 113 -13.28 52.17 23.44
CA PHE A 113 -14.01 53.39 23.77
C PHE A 113 -14.99 53.14 24.91
N THR A 114 -14.81 53.90 25.99
CA THR A 114 -15.74 54.23 27.10
C THR A 114 -15.44 53.64 28.48
N PRO A 115 -15.65 54.44 29.55
CA PRO A 115 -15.43 54.03 30.92
C PRO A 115 -16.56 53.12 31.43
N PHE A 116 -16.14 52.26 32.34
CA PHE A 116 -16.81 51.16 33.00
C PHE A 116 -18.15 51.53 33.66
N SER A 117 -19.22 50.80 33.32
CA SER A 117 -20.55 50.84 33.97
C SER A 117 -20.91 49.44 34.46
N GLU A 118 -21.51 49.35 35.66
CA GLU A 118 -21.86 48.13 36.39
C GLU A 118 -22.74 47.15 35.61
N HIS A 119 -23.43 47.61 34.57
CA HIS A 119 -24.23 46.73 33.71
C HIS A 119 -23.35 45.82 32.83
N CYS A 120 -22.10 46.21 32.57
CA CYS A 120 -21.15 45.45 31.75
C CYS A 120 -20.57 44.25 32.51
N THR A 121 -20.34 44.37 33.83
CA THR A 121 -19.78 43.27 34.65
C THR A 121 -20.77 42.11 34.78
N ILE A 122 -22.07 42.40 34.94
CA ILE A 122 -23.13 41.38 35.01
C ILE A 122 -23.28 40.65 33.66
N SER A 123 -23.22 41.37 32.54
CA SER A 123 -23.27 40.76 31.20
C SER A 123 -22.06 39.89 30.89
N ILE A 124 -20.87 40.29 31.35
CA ILE A 124 -19.64 39.50 31.19
C ILE A 124 -19.71 38.25 32.08
N PHE A 125 -20.18 38.38 33.32
CA PHE A 125 -20.30 37.26 34.24
C PHE A 125 -21.29 36.19 33.74
N THR A 126 -22.46 36.61 33.25
CA THR A 126 -23.45 35.69 32.65
C THR A 126 -22.91 35.02 31.38
N SER A 127 -22.20 35.75 30.53
CA SER A 127 -21.55 35.19 29.34
C SER A 127 -20.46 34.17 29.69
N MET A 128 -19.67 34.46 30.72
CA MET A 128 -18.60 33.57 31.20
C MET A 128 -19.16 32.28 31.81
N GLU A 129 -20.32 32.34 32.45
CA GLU A 129 -21.01 31.16 32.99
C GLU A 129 -21.63 30.27 31.89
N ILE A 130 -22.15 30.88 30.82
CA ILE A 130 -22.60 30.14 29.63
C ILE A 130 -21.41 29.44 28.94
N VAL A 131 -20.26 30.10 28.83
CA VAL A 131 -19.05 29.47 28.28
C VAL A 131 -18.57 28.32 29.17
N ARG A 132 -18.63 28.46 30.50
CA ARG A 132 -18.30 27.36 31.43
C ARG A 132 -19.23 26.16 31.26
N THR A 133 -20.53 26.38 31.09
CA THR A 133 -21.48 25.27 30.89
C THR A 133 -21.29 24.58 29.55
N LEU A 134 -21.00 25.33 28.48
CA LEU A 134 -20.66 24.76 27.17
C LEU A 134 -19.37 23.94 27.19
N LEU A 135 -18.33 24.41 27.90
CA LEU A 135 -17.09 23.65 28.07
C LEU A 135 -17.33 22.35 28.83
N LYS A 136 -18.15 22.38 29.88
CA LYS A 136 -18.56 21.15 30.59
C LYS A 136 -19.30 20.18 29.68
N GLN A 137 -20.20 20.67 28.82
CA GLN A 137 -20.90 19.81 27.87
C GLN A 137 -19.95 19.21 26.82
N LEU A 138 -19.03 19.99 26.28
CA LEU A 138 -18.02 19.50 25.35
C LEU A 138 -17.15 18.41 25.99
N GLU A 139 -16.75 18.61 27.24
CA GLU A 139 -15.98 17.63 28.00
C GLU A 139 -16.76 16.34 28.25
N THR A 140 -18.06 16.42 28.56
CA THR A 140 -18.89 15.22 28.69
C THR A 140 -19.06 14.45 27.38
N VAL A 141 -19.20 15.16 26.25
CA VAL A 141 -19.28 14.54 24.92
C VAL A 141 -17.96 13.88 24.56
N ARG A 142 -16.83 14.55 24.81
CA ARG A 142 -15.47 14.00 24.64
C ARG A 142 -15.28 12.71 25.44
N GLN A 143 -15.70 12.70 26.70
CA GLN A 143 -15.63 11.51 27.55
C GLN A 143 -16.54 10.37 27.08
N ASN A 144 -17.72 10.69 26.54
CA ASN A 144 -18.62 9.67 25.97
C ASN A 144 -18.02 9.02 24.73
N HIS A 145 -17.48 9.80 23.79
CA HIS A 145 -16.78 9.26 22.63
C HIS A 145 -15.53 8.45 23.02
N SER A 146 -14.78 8.90 24.03
CA SER A 146 -13.63 8.14 24.57
C SER A 146 -14.06 6.76 25.07
N ARG A 147 -15.15 6.69 25.85
CA ARG A 147 -15.71 5.42 26.31
C ARG A 147 -16.21 4.53 25.17
N GLU A 148 -16.83 5.12 24.15
CA GLU A 148 -17.27 4.37 22.96
C GLU A 148 -16.09 3.77 22.18
N ILE A 149 -14.98 4.50 22.06
CA ILE A 149 -13.75 3.99 21.45
C ILE A 149 -13.19 2.82 22.28
N GLU A 150 -13.12 2.96 23.61
CA GLU A 150 -12.69 1.88 24.51
C GLU A 150 -13.57 0.63 24.38
N ASP A 151 -14.90 0.78 24.34
CA ASP A 151 -15.84 -0.32 24.12
C ASP A 151 -15.65 -1.00 22.74
N LEU A 152 -15.38 -0.22 21.69
CA LEU A 152 -15.11 -0.75 20.36
C LEU A 152 -13.77 -1.50 20.29
N MET A 153 -12.73 -0.98 20.96
CA MET A 153 -11.45 -1.67 21.09
C MET A 153 -11.59 -3.00 21.83
N ALA A 154 -12.33 -3.03 22.94
CA ALA A 154 -12.58 -4.26 23.69
C ALA A 154 -13.37 -5.31 22.86
N LYS A 155 -14.35 -4.86 22.05
CA LYS A 155 -15.06 -5.75 21.13
C LYS A 155 -14.15 -6.29 20.03
N LEU A 156 -13.23 -5.47 19.51
CA LEU A 156 -12.26 -5.90 18.52
C LEU A 156 -11.36 -7.00 19.11
N GLU A 157 -10.82 -6.77 20.31
CA GLU A 157 -9.99 -7.74 21.04
C GLU A 157 -10.73 -9.07 21.27
N ASP A 158 -11.99 -9.04 21.72
CA ASP A 158 -12.82 -10.24 21.87
C ASP A 158 -13.06 -10.97 20.52
N THR A 159 -13.22 -10.23 19.41
CA THR A 159 -13.31 -10.85 18.08
C THR A 159 -11.99 -11.44 17.60
N GLU A 160 -10.86 -10.82 17.93
CA GLU A 160 -9.52 -11.31 17.64
C GLU A 160 -9.22 -12.58 18.44
N GLU A 161 -9.59 -12.63 19.72
CA GLU A 161 -9.52 -13.84 20.54
C GLU A 161 -10.38 -14.97 19.98
N LYS A 162 -11.63 -14.68 19.57
CA LYS A 162 -12.50 -15.67 18.92
C LYS A 162 -11.92 -16.19 17.61
N LEU A 163 -11.31 -15.32 16.80
CA LEU A 163 -10.60 -15.72 15.58
C LEU A 163 -9.38 -16.59 15.90
N TRP A 164 -8.62 -16.25 16.94
CA TRP A 164 -7.49 -17.05 17.39
C TRP A 164 -7.92 -18.43 17.88
N GLN A 165 -9.00 -18.52 18.65
CA GLN A 165 -9.59 -19.79 19.10
C GLN A 165 -10.08 -20.64 17.91
N LEU A 166 -10.74 -20.03 16.91
CA LEU A 166 -11.18 -20.73 15.71
C LEU A 166 -9.98 -21.23 14.89
N LYS A 167 -8.94 -20.41 14.70
CA LYS A 167 -7.68 -20.78 14.03
C LYS A 167 -7.02 -21.98 14.74
N ASN A 168 -6.99 -21.97 16.06
CA ASN A 168 -6.42 -23.07 16.83
C ASN A 168 -7.28 -24.34 16.79
N THR A 169 -8.60 -24.20 16.76
CA THR A 169 -9.54 -25.34 16.59
C THR A 169 -9.39 -25.98 15.21
N ILE A 170 -9.20 -25.18 14.16
CA ILE A 170 -8.90 -25.66 12.79
C ILE A 170 -7.51 -26.33 12.75
N SER A 171 -6.53 -25.77 13.46
CA SER A 171 -5.17 -26.34 13.53
C SER A 171 -5.10 -27.64 14.36
N SER A 172 -6.00 -27.83 15.34
CA SER A 172 -6.08 -29.05 16.14
C SER A 172 -6.98 -30.13 15.52
N SER A 173 -7.96 -29.76 14.68
CA SER A 173 -8.77 -30.70 13.90
C SER A 173 -8.11 -31.21 12.61
N SER A 174 -6.94 -30.69 12.24
CA SER A 174 -6.14 -31.16 11.10
C SER A 174 -5.11 -32.27 11.45
N THR A 175 -5.12 -32.81 12.67
CA THR A 175 -4.22 -33.90 13.09
C THR A 175 -4.98 -35.20 13.38
N SER A 176 -5.70 -35.75 12.39
CA SER A 176 -6.10 -37.16 12.41
C SER A 176 -6.48 -37.68 11.02
N VAL A 177 -5.49 -38.03 10.22
CA VAL A 177 -5.70 -38.96 9.09
C VAL A 177 -4.51 -39.94 9.06
N PRO A 178 -4.70 -41.26 9.26
CA PRO A 178 -3.65 -42.23 9.06
C PRO A 178 -3.47 -42.50 7.57
N SER A 179 -2.31 -42.16 7.02
CA SER A 179 -1.89 -42.56 5.69
C SER A 179 -1.04 -43.83 5.79
N SER A 180 -1.56 -44.93 5.25
CA SER A 180 -0.77 -46.10 4.89
C SER A 180 -0.42 -46.02 3.40
N THR A 181 0.87 -46.28 3.09
CA THR A 181 1.42 -46.79 1.82
C THR A 181 1.36 -45.86 0.59
N THR A 182 2.42 -45.56 -0.17
CA THR A 182 3.81 -46.06 -0.31
C THR A 182 4.65 -45.08 -1.14
N SER A 183 5.93 -44.92 -0.74
CA SER A 183 7.13 -44.76 -1.58
C SER A 183 7.42 -43.45 -2.34
N GLY A 184 8.52 -42.78 -1.93
CA GLY A 184 9.42 -42.10 -2.86
C GLY A 184 10.18 -40.87 -2.35
N LEU A 185 11.33 -41.10 -1.69
CA LEU A 185 12.53 -40.21 -1.56
C LEU A 185 12.37 -38.91 -0.72
N ALA A 186 12.83 -38.84 0.54
CA ALA A 186 14.23 -38.66 1.01
C ALA A 186 14.80 -37.28 0.56
N VAL A 187 15.26 -36.33 1.38
CA VAL A 187 15.99 -36.36 2.67
C VAL A 187 15.82 -35.01 3.39
N SER A 188 15.25 -35.06 4.60
CA SER A 188 15.78 -34.54 5.87
C SER A 188 16.70 -33.31 5.88
N HIS A 189 16.32 -32.26 6.62
CA HIS A 189 16.97 -31.90 7.89
C HIS A 189 16.12 -30.85 8.62
N SER A 190 15.43 -31.33 9.65
CA SER A 190 14.84 -30.53 10.72
C SER A 190 15.89 -30.38 11.81
N LEU A 191 16.09 -29.17 12.35
CA LEU A 191 16.29 -28.99 13.80
C LEU A 191 15.81 -27.59 14.21
N ARG A 192 14.62 -27.62 14.79
CA ARG A 192 14.05 -26.72 15.79
C ARG A 192 14.94 -26.69 17.04
N SER A 193 15.11 -25.53 17.69
CA SER A 193 14.73 -25.24 19.09
C SER A 193 15.53 -24.06 19.67
N GLU A 194 14.82 -22.93 19.86
CA GLU A 194 14.66 -22.15 21.12
C GLU A 194 15.88 -21.58 21.91
N PRO A 195 15.64 -20.53 22.73
CA PRO A 195 16.59 -19.45 23.04
C PRO A 195 17.27 -19.62 24.41
N ASP A 196 18.34 -18.85 24.67
CA ASP A 196 18.48 -18.15 25.96
C ASP A 196 19.56 -17.05 25.97
N GLN A 197 19.42 -16.21 26.99
CA GLN A 197 20.10 -14.96 27.33
C GLN A 197 21.64 -14.97 27.52
N MET A 198 22.17 -13.76 27.34
CA MET A 198 23.30 -13.10 28.05
C MET A 198 24.69 -13.76 28.08
N VAL A 199 25.71 -13.00 27.63
CA VAL A 199 26.79 -12.41 28.46
C VAL A 199 27.92 -11.85 27.56
N PHE A 200 28.17 -10.55 27.72
CA PHE A 200 29.46 -9.85 27.80
C PHE A 200 30.70 -10.43 27.07
N THR A 201 31.35 -9.61 26.24
CA THR A 201 32.80 -9.39 26.34
C THR A 201 33.23 -8.07 25.71
N GLN A 202 33.78 -7.24 26.58
CA GLN A 202 34.51 -6.00 26.36
C GLN A 202 35.99 -6.34 26.16
N VAL A 203 36.68 -5.74 25.18
CA VAL A 203 38.12 -5.48 25.28
C VAL A 203 38.46 -4.10 24.69
N HIS A 204 39.07 -3.30 25.57
CA HIS A 204 39.64 -1.97 25.40
C HIS A 204 40.81 -1.96 24.40
N SER A 205 41.16 -0.83 23.78
CA SER A 205 42.10 0.20 24.29
C SER A 205 42.65 0.93 23.03
N SER A 206 43.11 2.17 22.98
CA SER A 206 43.47 3.17 23.98
C SER A 206 43.80 4.51 23.28
N GLN A 207 43.51 5.60 24.01
CA GLN A 207 44.34 6.81 24.17
C GLN A 207 44.41 7.92 23.09
N ASN A 208 43.69 9.00 23.42
CA ASN A 208 44.23 10.31 23.84
C ASN A 208 44.86 11.22 22.76
N ARG A 209 44.27 12.43 22.56
CA ARG A 209 44.86 13.73 22.96
C ARG A 209 44.24 14.96 22.23
N ARG A 210 43.66 15.86 23.04
CA ARG A 210 43.56 17.35 22.93
C ARG A 210 42.64 17.99 21.86
N GLN A 211 41.71 18.81 22.37
CA GLN A 211 41.20 20.01 21.68
C GLN A 211 42.26 21.13 21.69
N PRO A 212 42.13 22.17 20.82
CA PRO A 212 41.35 23.35 21.23
C PRO A 212 40.44 23.93 20.14
N SER A 213 39.51 24.79 20.60
CA SER A 213 38.47 25.52 19.87
C SER A 213 38.93 26.34 18.65
N SER A 214 38.06 26.46 17.63
CA SER A 214 37.84 27.70 16.88
C SER A 214 36.53 27.62 16.07
N HIS A 215 35.79 28.73 16.07
CA HIS A 215 34.66 29.05 15.20
C HIS A 215 34.93 28.75 13.71
N GLY A 216 33.91 28.24 13.01
CA GLY A 216 33.84 28.23 11.55
C GLY A 216 32.81 27.21 11.06
N TYR A 217 31.85 27.65 10.25
CA TYR A 217 30.82 26.83 9.61
C TYR A 217 31.48 25.77 8.71
N ASP A 218 31.17 24.48 8.90
CA ASP A 218 31.48 23.45 7.90
C ASP A 218 30.40 22.36 7.92
N GLU A 219 29.82 22.16 6.74
CA GLU A 219 28.75 21.22 6.42
C GLU A 219 29.36 19.83 6.16
N PRO A 220 28.76 18.72 6.64
CA PRO A 220 29.32 17.40 6.40
C PRO A 220 29.09 16.99 4.94
N ARG A 221 30.11 17.18 4.09
CA ARG A 221 30.19 16.54 2.77
C ARG A 221 30.30 15.03 2.97
N ILE A 222 29.28 14.30 2.55
CA ILE A 222 29.25 12.84 2.50
C ILE A 222 30.33 12.40 1.48
N ASP A 223 31.32 11.64 1.94
CA ASP A 223 32.36 11.04 1.10
C ASP A 223 31.78 9.81 0.37
N VAL A 224 31.22 10.06 -0.81
CA VAL A 224 30.60 9.04 -1.69
C VAL A 224 31.60 7.95 -2.10
N THR A 225 32.90 8.23 -2.02
CA THR A 225 33.96 7.30 -2.46
C THR A 225 34.19 6.12 -1.51
N ASN A 226 33.65 6.16 -0.28
CA ASN A 226 33.84 5.13 0.75
C ASN A 226 32.54 4.46 1.23
N MET A 227 31.39 4.72 0.59
CA MET A 227 30.17 3.97 0.89
C MET A 227 30.25 2.55 0.32
N VAL A 228 30.31 1.55 1.20
CA VAL A 228 30.13 0.14 0.84
C VAL A 228 28.69 -0.05 0.38
N ARG A 229 28.52 -0.52 -0.86
CA ARG A 229 27.22 -0.87 -1.45
C ARG A 229 26.66 -2.06 -0.69
N GLU A 230 25.45 -1.94 -0.15
CA GLU A 230 24.79 -3.04 0.56
C GLU A 230 24.34 -4.11 -0.44
N ASP A 231 24.71 -5.37 -0.20
CA ASP A 231 24.34 -6.50 -1.05
C ASP A 231 22.82 -6.72 -0.98
N GLY A 232 22.08 -6.30 -2.01
CA GLY A 232 20.63 -6.50 -2.09
C GLY A 232 19.86 -5.61 -3.07
N GLU A 233 20.44 -4.52 -3.57
CA GLU A 233 19.78 -3.66 -4.57
C GLU A 233 19.90 -4.25 -5.99
N GLY A 234 18.98 -5.15 -6.36
CA GLY A 234 18.95 -5.67 -7.73
C GLY A 234 18.00 -6.83 -8.01
N SER A 235 16.88 -6.95 -7.29
CA SER A 235 15.92 -8.06 -7.49
C SER A 235 14.48 -7.60 -7.61
N GLU A 236 14.18 -6.67 -8.52
CA GLU A 236 12.80 -6.51 -9.00
C GLU A 236 12.59 -7.42 -10.22
N TRP A 237 12.23 -8.68 -9.95
CA TRP A 237 11.59 -9.52 -10.95
C TRP A 237 10.16 -9.02 -11.17
N VAL A 238 9.84 -8.65 -12.40
CA VAL A 238 8.49 -8.31 -12.86
C VAL A 238 7.70 -9.60 -13.07
N GLU A 239 6.60 -9.77 -12.35
CA GLU A 239 5.57 -10.77 -12.67
C GLU A 239 4.35 -10.06 -13.31
N PRO A 240 3.92 -10.41 -14.53
CA PRO A 240 2.84 -9.72 -15.21
C PRO A 240 1.50 -10.29 -14.74
N ALA A 241 0.97 -9.76 -13.64
CA ALA A 241 -0.39 -10.05 -13.21
C ALA A 241 -1.38 -9.06 -13.83
N VAL A 242 -1.99 -9.54 -14.91
CA VAL A 242 -3.19 -9.07 -15.59
C VAL A 242 -4.26 -8.60 -14.57
N HIS A 243 -4.56 -7.29 -14.54
CA HIS A 243 -5.83 -6.80 -14.02
C HIS A 243 -6.67 -6.18 -15.14
N ARG A 244 -7.72 -6.94 -15.48
CA ARG A 244 -8.87 -6.54 -16.28
C ARG A 244 -9.51 -5.29 -15.70
N SER A 245 -9.65 -4.27 -16.52
CA SER A 245 -10.76 -3.32 -16.47
C SER A 245 -11.97 -3.95 -17.16
N TYR A 246 -13.07 -4.06 -16.41
CA TYR A 246 -14.39 -4.49 -16.88
C TYR A 246 -14.97 -3.46 -17.85
N GLY A 247 -15.48 -3.92 -19.00
CA GLY A 247 -16.39 -3.12 -19.83
C GLY A 247 -16.17 -3.13 -21.35
N ARG A 248 -16.07 -4.29 -22.02
CA ARG A 248 -16.47 -4.40 -23.45
C ARG A 248 -16.75 -5.85 -23.86
N PRO A 249 -17.88 -6.15 -24.53
CA PRO A 249 -18.12 -7.48 -25.11
C PRO A 249 -17.40 -7.58 -26.46
N GLY A 250 -16.57 -8.62 -26.61
CA GLY A 250 -15.81 -8.89 -27.83
C GLY A 250 -14.34 -9.14 -27.54
N GLY A 251 -14.02 -10.31 -26.99
CA GLY A 251 -12.64 -10.72 -26.71
C GLY A 251 -11.90 -11.05 -28.00
N TYR A 252 -11.08 -10.11 -28.47
CA TYR A 252 -10.00 -10.40 -29.42
C TYR A 252 -8.68 -10.27 -28.67
N SER A 253 -7.98 -11.40 -28.50
CA SER A 253 -6.59 -11.42 -28.05
C SER A 253 -5.72 -11.25 -29.29
N PRO A 254 -5.01 -10.13 -29.48
CA PRO A 254 -4.13 -9.98 -30.62
C PRO A 254 -2.98 -11.01 -30.55
N PRO A 255 -2.58 -11.62 -31.68
CA PRO A 255 -1.50 -12.59 -31.73
C PRO A 255 -0.14 -11.95 -31.39
N PRO A 256 0.84 -12.73 -30.90
CA PRO A 256 2.14 -12.24 -30.48
C PRO A 256 2.90 -11.56 -31.62
N LEU A 257 3.74 -10.58 -31.24
CA LEU A 257 4.39 -9.60 -32.12
C LEU A 257 5.21 -10.25 -33.26
N GLU A 258 5.85 -11.39 -33.00
CA GLU A 258 6.63 -12.12 -34.01
C GLU A 258 5.76 -12.72 -35.12
N GLN A 259 4.50 -13.03 -34.81
CA GLN A 259 3.55 -13.66 -35.74
C GLN A 259 2.87 -12.64 -36.67
N LEU A 260 2.77 -11.37 -36.25
CA LEU A 260 2.27 -10.26 -37.06
C LEU A 260 3.33 -9.69 -38.02
N ILE A 261 4.61 -9.76 -37.63
CA ILE A 261 5.72 -9.30 -38.46
C ILE A 261 6.01 -10.30 -39.60
N SER A 262 5.64 -11.56 -39.43
CA SER A 262 5.91 -12.67 -40.38
C SER A 262 4.78 -12.95 -41.38
N SER A 263 3.62 -12.28 -41.25
CA SER A 263 2.42 -12.57 -42.05
C SER A 263 2.28 -11.65 -43.27
N PRO A 264 2.41 -12.14 -44.52
CA PRO A 264 1.98 -11.39 -45.70
C PRO A 264 0.45 -11.41 -45.77
N MET A 265 -0.20 -10.29 -45.42
CA MET A 265 -1.66 -10.17 -45.50
C MET A 265 -2.12 -10.04 -46.97
N PRO A 266 -3.21 -10.74 -47.39
CA PRO A 266 -3.58 -10.87 -48.79
C PRO A 266 -4.07 -9.56 -49.41
N SER A 267 -3.57 -9.28 -50.60
CA SER A 267 -3.98 -8.18 -51.47
C SER A 267 -5.49 -8.23 -51.74
N ASN A 268 -6.16 -7.11 -51.48
CA ASN A 268 -7.58 -6.94 -51.73
C ASN A 268 -7.89 -7.08 -53.24
N VAL A 269 -8.80 -8.00 -53.56
CA VAL A 269 -9.38 -8.22 -54.88
C VAL A 269 -10.48 -7.19 -55.10
N GLY A 270 -10.33 -6.39 -56.17
CA GLY A 270 -11.42 -5.58 -56.69
C GLY A 270 -10.94 -4.34 -57.40
N LEU A 271 -10.68 -4.45 -58.71
CA LEU A 271 -11.33 -3.65 -59.74
C LEU A 271 -10.80 -4.11 -61.11
N ALA A 272 -11.67 -4.82 -61.82
CA ALA A 272 -11.52 -5.03 -63.25
C ALA A 272 -11.90 -3.73 -63.96
N GLN A 273 -11.01 -3.20 -64.80
CA GLN A 273 -11.43 -2.51 -66.00
C GLN A 273 -10.37 -2.69 -67.10
N GLN A 274 -10.85 -3.25 -68.21
CA GLN A 274 -10.15 -3.42 -69.48
C GLN A 274 -9.77 -2.04 -70.05
N ASP A 275 -8.61 -1.93 -70.68
CA ASP A 275 -8.55 -1.64 -72.12
C ASP A 275 -7.11 -1.77 -72.66
N ASP A 276 -7.05 -2.37 -73.86
CA ASP A 276 -5.88 -2.70 -74.67
C ASP A 276 -5.15 -1.47 -75.21
N ALA A 277 -3.83 -1.35 -74.95
CA ALA A 277 -2.78 -0.90 -75.88
C ALA A 277 -1.47 -0.60 -75.12
N VAL A 278 -0.53 -1.56 -75.06
CA VAL A 278 0.83 -1.35 -74.54
C VAL A 278 1.85 -1.44 -75.67
N SER A 279 2.64 -0.39 -75.86
CA SER A 279 4.01 -0.55 -76.34
C SER A 279 4.97 0.40 -75.63
N VAL A 280 5.74 -0.21 -74.73
CA VAL A 280 7.04 0.21 -74.16
C VAL A 280 7.05 1.41 -73.20
N ALA A 281 6.24 2.46 -73.39
CA ALA A 281 6.14 3.56 -72.40
C ALA A 281 5.34 3.17 -71.14
N SER A 282 4.34 2.29 -71.29
CA SER A 282 3.45 1.87 -70.21
C SER A 282 4.10 0.94 -69.18
N ILE A 283 5.12 0.18 -69.58
CA ILE A 283 5.86 -0.70 -68.65
C ILE A 283 6.64 0.12 -67.61
N ASN A 284 7.20 1.26 -68.05
CA ASN A 284 7.92 2.16 -67.16
C ASN A 284 6.96 2.92 -66.24
N THR A 285 5.80 3.37 -66.74
CA THR A 285 4.81 4.06 -65.91
C THR A 285 4.13 3.12 -64.92
N ASP A 286 3.87 1.86 -65.28
CA ASP A 286 3.31 0.86 -64.37
C ASP A 286 4.30 0.45 -63.28
N ALA A 287 5.59 0.33 -63.62
CA ALA A 287 6.64 0.08 -62.64
C ALA A 287 6.77 1.25 -61.65
N THR A 288 6.72 2.50 -62.13
CA THR A 288 6.77 3.68 -61.26
C THR A 288 5.50 3.84 -60.42
N SER A 289 4.32 3.56 -60.97
CA SER A 289 3.05 3.62 -60.21
C SER A 289 2.99 2.57 -59.11
N LYS A 290 3.51 1.36 -59.36
CA LYS A 290 3.65 0.32 -58.32
C LYS A 290 4.62 0.73 -57.22
N GLU A 291 5.72 1.41 -57.55
CA GLU A 291 6.67 1.90 -56.55
C GLU A 291 6.09 3.08 -55.75
N ILE A 292 5.32 3.98 -56.37
CA ILE A 292 4.60 5.05 -55.67
C ILE A 292 3.60 4.46 -54.67
N ALA A 293 2.77 3.51 -55.08
CA ALA A 293 1.84 2.82 -54.17
C ALA A 293 2.58 2.12 -53.01
N ARG A 294 3.75 1.53 -53.28
CA ARG A 294 4.60 0.93 -52.24
C ARG A 294 5.13 1.98 -51.25
N LEU A 295 5.57 3.13 -51.75
CA LEU A 295 6.06 4.23 -50.93
C LEU A 295 4.94 4.87 -50.11
N GLU A 296 3.74 4.99 -50.64
CA GLU A 296 2.55 5.46 -49.91
C GLU A 296 2.19 4.52 -48.76
N VAL A 297 2.22 3.20 -48.99
CA VAL A 297 2.00 2.21 -47.92
C VAL A 297 3.10 2.29 -46.85
N LYS A 298 4.36 2.48 -47.24
CA LYS A 298 5.48 2.67 -46.30
C LYS A 298 5.35 3.97 -45.52
N LEU A 299 4.93 5.06 -46.18
CA LEU A 299 4.72 6.36 -45.57
C LEU A 299 3.58 6.27 -44.55
N SER A 300 2.44 5.71 -44.93
CA SER A 300 1.29 5.48 -44.04
C SER A 300 1.66 4.58 -42.85
N SER A 301 2.45 3.52 -43.07
CA SER A 301 3.00 2.70 -41.98
C SER A 301 3.94 3.48 -41.06
N GLY A 302 4.76 4.37 -41.62
CA GLY A 302 5.63 5.29 -40.89
C GLY A 302 4.85 6.27 -40.03
N GLU A 303 3.83 6.91 -40.59
CA GLU A 303 2.94 7.84 -39.90
C GLU A 303 2.20 7.17 -38.74
N MET A 304 1.68 5.96 -38.95
CA MET A 304 1.04 5.17 -37.89
C MET A 304 2.02 4.85 -36.76
N ARG A 305 3.27 4.46 -37.08
CA ARG A 305 4.31 4.20 -36.09
C ARG A 305 4.68 5.45 -35.30
N ILE A 306 4.84 6.59 -35.97
CA ILE A 306 5.13 7.87 -35.31
C ILE A 306 3.98 8.25 -34.37
N HIS A 307 2.74 8.11 -34.81
CA HIS A 307 1.57 8.38 -33.99
C HIS A 307 1.54 7.50 -32.73
N GLN A 308 1.78 6.20 -32.87
CA GLN A 308 1.85 5.27 -31.74
C GLN A 308 2.96 5.64 -30.75
N LEU A 309 4.18 5.92 -31.24
CA LEU A 309 5.30 6.34 -30.38
C LEU A 309 5.02 7.67 -29.67
N THR A 310 4.34 8.59 -30.34
CA THR A 310 3.95 9.88 -29.74
C THR A 310 2.96 9.68 -28.60
N THR A 311 1.95 8.81 -28.78
CA THR A 311 1.00 8.49 -27.73
C THR A 311 1.67 7.83 -26.53
N LEU A 312 2.59 6.87 -26.77
CA LEU A 312 3.36 6.22 -25.71
C LEU A 312 4.27 7.21 -24.97
N LEU A 313 4.89 8.15 -25.68
CA LEU A 313 5.67 9.21 -25.06
C LEU A 313 4.80 10.08 -24.15
N HIS A 314 3.63 10.48 -24.63
CA HIS A 314 2.71 11.30 -23.83
C HIS A 314 2.18 10.57 -22.59
N GLU A 315 1.90 9.28 -22.71
CA GLU A 315 1.53 8.41 -21.58
C GLU A 315 2.67 8.30 -20.56
N SER A 316 3.90 8.10 -21.03
CA SER A 316 5.09 8.05 -20.18
C SER A 316 5.40 9.40 -19.50
N GLU A 317 5.24 10.51 -20.21
CA GLU A 317 5.38 11.86 -19.66
C GLU A 317 4.34 12.13 -18.57
N ALA A 318 3.09 11.71 -18.77
CA ALA A 318 2.01 11.84 -17.79
C ALA A 318 2.27 10.97 -16.54
N GLU A 319 2.74 9.74 -16.73
CA GLU A 319 3.10 8.86 -15.62
C GLU A 319 4.29 9.41 -14.82
N ASN A 320 5.31 9.92 -15.50
CA ASN A 320 6.46 10.55 -14.86
C ASN A 320 6.05 11.79 -14.05
N ALA A 321 5.16 12.63 -14.59
CA ALA A 321 4.62 13.78 -13.85
C ALA A 321 3.89 13.36 -12.57
N LYS A 322 3.13 12.26 -12.62
CA LYS A 322 2.47 11.69 -11.44
C LYS A 322 3.48 11.18 -10.41
N LEU A 323 4.52 10.46 -10.84
CA LEU A 323 5.57 9.97 -9.96
C LEU A 323 6.32 11.11 -9.26
N VAL A 324 6.62 12.20 -9.98
CA VAL A 324 7.23 13.40 -9.40
C VAL A 324 6.32 14.02 -8.34
N GLN A 325 5.03 14.19 -8.61
CA GLN A 325 4.06 14.72 -7.63
C GLN A 325 4.00 13.85 -6.38
N LEU A 326 3.99 12.53 -6.55
CA LEU A 326 3.92 11.58 -5.43
C LEU A 326 5.22 11.59 -4.62
N SER A 327 6.37 11.70 -5.29
CA SER A 327 7.69 11.87 -4.65
C SER A 327 7.73 13.14 -3.80
N ASP A 328 7.24 14.26 -4.32
CA ASP A 328 7.26 15.53 -3.59
C ASP A 328 6.26 15.54 -2.43
N ALA A 329 5.07 14.93 -2.60
CA ALA A 329 4.13 14.72 -1.51
C ALA A 329 4.72 13.85 -0.39
N LEU A 330 5.39 12.75 -0.73
CA LEU A 330 6.06 11.88 0.23
C LEU A 330 7.19 12.62 0.97
N LYS A 331 8.00 13.41 0.26
CA LYS A 331 9.06 14.24 0.89
C LYS A 331 8.47 15.22 1.90
N GLU A 332 7.33 15.85 1.59
CA GLU A 332 6.68 16.76 2.52
C GLU A 332 6.07 16.02 3.72
N GLU A 333 5.48 14.83 3.52
CA GLU A 333 4.96 14.02 4.63
C GLU A 333 6.10 13.58 5.56
N ILE A 334 7.26 13.20 5.03
CA ILE A 334 8.46 12.90 5.85
C ILE A 334 8.85 14.14 6.65
N ARG A 335 8.98 15.31 6.01
CA ARG A 335 9.32 16.56 6.72
C ARG A 335 8.31 16.92 7.80
N ARG A 336 7.02 16.70 7.54
CA ARG A 336 5.94 16.96 8.50
C ARG A 336 6.00 15.97 9.66
N SER A 337 6.19 14.69 9.36
CA SER A 337 6.35 13.62 10.34
C SER A 337 7.54 13.88 11.27
N THR A 338 8.71 14.24 10.73
CA THR A 338 9.90 14.58 11.55
C THR A 338 9.64 15.78 12.47
N ARG A 339 8.95 16.82 11.98
CA ARG A 339 8.54 17.96 12.82
C ARG A 339 7.56 17.54 13.91
N ASN A 340 6.66 16.61 13.61
CA ASN A 340 5.71 16.10 14.58
C ASN A 340 6.40 15.25 15.65
N GLU A 341 7.29 14.35 15.26
CA GLU A 341 8.11 13.54 16.17
C GLU A 341 8.98 14.40 17.09
N SER A 342 9.58 15.48 16.56
CA SER A 342 10.30 16.44 17.40
C SER A 342 9.39 17.10 18.44
N ARG A 343 8.17 17.49 18.06
CA ARG A 343 7.19 18.04 19.00
C ARG A 343 6.74 17.00 20.01
N GLU A 344 6.54 15.76 19.60
CA GLU A 344 6.17 14.65 20.47
C GLU A 344 7.25 14.38 21.51
N LYS A 345 8.54 14.34 21.12
CA LYS A 345 9.67 14.26 22.05
C LYS A 345 9.67 15.43 23.04
N HIS A 346 9.37 16.64 22.60
CA HIS A 346 9.25 17.79 23.50
C HIS A 346 8.04 17.70 24.44
N LEU A 347 6.92 17.17 23.96
CA LEU A 347 5.72 16.94 24.75
C LEU A 347 5.94 15.84 25.79
N GLU A 348 6.58 14.74 25.42
CA GLU A 348 6.97 13.65 26.32
C GLU A 348 7.95 14.15 27.40
N ASN A 349 8.96 14.94 27.02
CA ASN A 349 9.86 15.57 27.97
C ASN A 349 9.12 16.52 28.93
N MET A 350 8.10 17.25 28.43
CA MET A 350 7.27 18.14 29.25
C MET A 350 6.33 17.35 30.17
N GLU A 351 5.83 16.20 29.73
CA GLU A 351 5.04 15.29 30.55
C GLU A 351 5.88 14.67 31.67
N TYR A 352 7.10 14.23 31.36
CA TYR A 352 8.07 13.78 32.36
C TYR A 352 8.33 14.88 33.40
N MET A 353 8.62 16.10 32.95
CA MET A 353 8.82 17.27 33.82
C MET A 353 7.60 17.53 34.72
N LYS A 354 6.39 17.53 34.15
CA LYS A 354 5.13 17.68 34.90
C LYS A 354 5.00 16.60 35.97
N ASN A 355 5.26 15.34 35.64
CA ASN A 355 5.11 14.22 36.57
C ASN A 355 6.09 14.34 37.74
N ILE A 356 7.34 14.75 37.47
CA ILE A 356 8.34 14.99 38.52
C ILE A 356 7.96 16.17 39.41
N ILE A 357 7.52 17.29 38.84
CA ILE A 357 7.08 18.47 39.60
C ILE A 357 5.87 18.12 40.47
N LEU A 358 4.88 17.42 39.90
CA LEU A 358 3.67 17.02 40.64
C LEU A 358 4.02 16.06 41.78
N LYS A 359 4.88 15.08 41.54
CA LYS A 359 5.37 14.16 42.57
C LYS A 359 6.10 14.93 43.68
N PHE A 360 6.97 15.88 43.32
CA PHE A 360 7.66 16.72 44.31
C PHE A 360 6.70 17.56 45.17
N LEU A 361 5.64 18.11 44.59
CA LEU A 361 4.64 18.92 45.31
C LEU A 361 3.75 18.10 46.23
N VAL A 362 3.30 16.91 45.79
CA VAL A 362 2.36 16.06 46.52
C VAL A 362 3.03 15.30 47.67
N MET A 363 4.32 14.95 47.54
CA MET A 363 5.06 14.25 48.59
C MET A 363 5.23 15.15 49.83
N LYS A 364 4.93 14.60 51.01
CA LYS A 364 5.21 15.25 52.29
C LYS A 364 6.73 15.28 52.50
N SER A 365 7.23 16.33 53.16
CA SER A 365 8.66 16.54 53.42
C SER A 365 9.33 15.28 53.99
N GLY A 366 10.48 14.88 53.44
CA GLY A 366 11.14 13.60 53.74
C GLY A 366 12.26 13.22 52.77
N GLU A 367 12.95 12.10 53.02
CA GLU A 367 14.10 11.62 52.24
C GLU A 367 13.79 11.44 50.74
N GLU A 368 12.56 11.05 50.40
CA GLU A 368 12.11 10.88 49.03
C GLU A 368 12.00 12.21 48.27
N ARG A 369 11.58 13.30 48.94
CA ARG A 369 11.56 14.66 48.36
C ARG A 369 12.99 15.16 48.11
N LYS A 370 13.94 14.84 48.99
CA LYS A 370 15.37 15.14 48.83
C LYS A 370 15.99 14.38 47.65
N HIS A 371 15.57 13.13 47.42
CA HIS A 371 16.03 12.33 46.28
C HIS A 371 15.56 12.88 44.92
N MET A 372 14.45 13.63 44.89
CA MET A 372 13.93 14.26 43.66
C MET A 372 14.64 15.58 43.30
N VAL A 373 15.35 16.23 44.23
CA VAL A 373 16.03 17.52 43.98
C VAL A 373 17.12 17.44 42.91
N PRO A 374 18.01 16.41 42.89
CA PRO A 374 18.98 16.25 41.81
C PRO A 374 18.34 16.10 40.43
N VAL A 375 17.17 15.45 40.36
CA VAL A 375 16.44 15.26 39.11
C VAL A 375 15.75 16.55 38.66
N LEU A 376 15.15 17.31 39.58
CA LEU A 376 14.62 18.64 39.27
C LEU A 376 15.71 19.60 38.81
N LYS A 377 16.89 19.54 39.44
CA LYS A 377 18.07 20.32 39.03
C LYS A 377 18.46 20.05 37.58
N THR A 378 18.49 18.78 37.16
CA THR A 378 18.88 18.43 35.78
C THR A 378 17.78 18.75 34.77
N VAL A 379 16.52 18.48 35.11
CA VAL A 379 15.37 18.68 34.20
C VAL A 379 15.05 20.16 34.00
N LEU A 380 15.15 20.99 35.03
CA LEU A 380 14.86 22.42 34.97
C LEU A 380 16.11 23.31 34.86
N GLN A 381 17.31 22.72 34.81
CA GLN A 381 18.60 23.42 34.78
C GLN A 381 18.71 24.49 35.88
N LEU A 382 18.37 24.12 37.11
CA LEU A 382 18.33 25.04 38.24
C LEU A 382 19.74 25.53 38.61
N SER A 383 19.82 26.79 39.00
CA SER A 383 21.04 27.36 39.54
C SER A 383 21.41 26.71 40.89
N PRO A 384 22.68 26.81 41.33
CA PRO A 384 23.10 26.30 42.64
C PRO A 384 22.31 26.91 43.80
N GLN A 385 21.91 28.18 43.66
CA GLN A 385 21.11 28.90 44.64
C GLN A 385 19.70 28.31 44.76
N GLU A 386 19.01 28.14 43.62
CA GLU A 386 17.64 27.56 43.58
C GLU A 386 17.63 26.09 44.01
N THR A 387 18.71 25.36 43.74
CA THR A 387 18.88 23.98 44.22
C THR A 387 18.97 23.95 45.75
N SER A 388 19.71 24.87 46.37
CA SER A 388 19.84 24.98 47.83
C SER A 388 18.49 25.28 48.49
N ASP A 389 17.68 26.13 47.87
CA ASP A 389 16.34 26.47 48.37
C ASP A 389 15.39 25.25 48.33
N LEU A 390 15.46 24.45 47.25
CA LEU A 390 14.71 23.19 47.13
C LEU A 390 15.18 22.12 48.14
N GLU A 391 16.47 22.04 48.45
CA GLU A 391 17.00 21.14 49.48
C GLU A 391 16.48 21.55 50.87
N HIS A 392 16.42 22.85 51.17
CA HIS A 392 15.87 23.37 52.43
C HIS A 392 14.36 23.09 52.55
N LEU A 393 13.59 23.27 51.45
CA LEU A 393 12.18 22.90 51.35
C LEU A 393 11.95 21.38 51.48
N ALA A 394 12.90 20.56 51.01
CA ALA A 394 12.80 19.10 51.06
C ALA A 394 13.05 18.52 52.46
N VAL A 395 13.94 19.13 53.25
CA VAL A 395 14.26 18.72 54.64
C VAL A 395 13.18 19.15 55.64
N GLY A 396 12.24 20.02 55.21
CA GLY A 396 11.14 20.48 56.05
C GLY A 396 11.47 21.72 56.87
N GLY A 397 12.28 22.63 56.31
CA GLY A 397 12.46 23.95 56.91
C GLY A 397 11.11 24.63 57.14
N GLU A 398 10.85 24.98 58.39
CA GLU A 398 9.61 25.59 58.88
C GLU A 398 9.16 26.79 58.04
N GLU A 399 7.84 27.00 58.00
CA GLU A 399 7.14 28.17 57.48
C GLU A 399 7.63 29.46 58.18
N GLY A 400 8.80 29.94 57.80
CA GLY A 400 9.34 31.22 58.22
C GLY A 400 9.29 32.20 57.06
N SER A 401 8.17 32.89 56.91
CA SER A 401 8.01 34.21 56.27
C SER A 401 9.21 34.70 55.43
N SER A 402 9.44 34.11 54.25
CA SER A 402 10.32 34.73 53.26
C SER A 402 9.51 35.78 52.49
N PRO A 403 9.89 37.08 52.51
CA PRO A 403 9.09 38.17 51.95
C PRO A 403 9.05 38.18 50.40
N HIS A 404 9.55 37.13 49.75
CA HIS A 404 9.65 37.01 48.28
C HIS A 404 8.68 35.97 47.69
N GLY A 405 7.69 35.52 48.47
CA GLY A 405 6.62 34.67 47.97
C GLY A 405 5.76 35.38 46.93
N TRP A 406 5.19 34.59 46.01
CA TRP A 406 4.31 34.94 44.88
C TRP A 406 3.26 36.05 45.10
N GLY A 407 2.92 36.38 46.35
CA GLY A 407 2.07 37.52 46.71
C GLY A 407 2.58 38.88 46.23
N SER A 408 3.90 39.08 46.09
CA SER A 408 4.45 40.36 45.58
C SER A 408 4.10 40.62 44.11
N TYR A 409 4.05 39.57 43.28
CA TYR A 409 3.71 39.68 41.85
C TYR A 409 2.21 39.87 41.59
N LEU A 410 1.34 39.45 42.52
CA LEU A 410 -0.11 39.61 42.39
C LEU A 410 -0.55 41.09 42.45
N HIS A 411 0.19 41.95 43.15
CA HIS A 411 -0.11 43.38 43.22
C HIS A 411 0.15 44.13 41.90
N LEU A 412 1.05 43.64 41.05
CA LEU A 412 1.31 44.22 39.72
C LEU A 412 0.17 43.97 38.73
N TRP A 413 -0.64 42.92 38.94
CA TRP A 413 -1.76 42.58 38.05
C TRP A 413 -3.09 43.20 38.50
N SER A 414 -3.15 43.75 39.72
CA SER A 414 -4.34 44.41 40.26
C SER A 414 -4.36 45.93 40.04
N SER A 415 -3.28 46.53 39.53
CA SER A 415 -3.23 47.96 39.18
C SER A 415 -3.27 48.16 37.67
N ARG A 416 -4.43 47.89 37.06
CA ARG A 416 -4.78 48.46 35.75
C ARG A 416 -6.29 48.55 35.57
#